data_AF-A0A7V4IHB9-F1
#
_entry.id   AF-A0A7V4IHB9-F1
#
_cell.length_a   1.000
_cell.length_b   1.000
_cell.length_c   1.000
_cell.angle_alpha   90.00
_cell.angle_beta   90.00
_cell.angle_gamma   90.00
#
_symmetry.space_group_name_H-M   'P 1'
#
loop_
_entity.id
_entity.type
_entity.pdbx_description
1 polymer ?
#
loop_
_entity_poly.entity_id
_entity_poly.type
_entity_poly.pdbx_seq_one_letter_code
_entity_poly.pdbx_strand_id
1 'polypeptide(L)'
;MLNRATRILNRLQDAPVLLVEPGFVVESRISHGIHGDEEDLAWSVEWRDNVGCEWTANFSEGALAKATIAGSSVAARDFEGAEVVFRLYRPEKQINLSSPRTK
;
A
#
# COMPACT_ATOMS: atom_id res chain seq x y z
N MET A 1 -17.94 -10.90 10.29
CA MET A 1 -16.61 -11.18 9.69
C MET A 1 -16.26 -10.01 8.81
N LEU A 2 -15.07 -9.43 8.93
CA LEU A 2 -14.61 -8.38 8.00
C LEU A 2 -14.38 -9.01 6.62
N ASN A 3 -14.92 -8.40 5.57
CA ASN A 3 -14.72 -8.87 4.20
C ASN A 3 -13.23 -8.71 3.81
N ARG A 4 -12.78 -9.48 2.80
CA ARG A 4 -11.36 -9.54 2.44
C ARG A 4 -10.79 -8.17 2.05
N ALA A 5 -11.56 -7.40 1.27
CA ALA A 5 -11.18 -6.07 0.84
C ALA A 5 -10.89 -5.15 2.03
N THR A 6 -11.71 -5.20 3.10
CA THR A 6 -11.51 -4.32 4.26
C THR A 6 -10.22 -4.65 4.99
N ARG A 7 -9.89 -5.94 5.10
CA ARG A 7 -8.62 -6.34 5.73
C ARG A 7 -7.40 -5.86 4.93
N ILE A 8 -7.50 -5.88 3.60
CA ILE A 8 -6.43 -5.38 2.71
C ILE A 8 -6.29 -3.88 2.86
N LEU A 9 -7.39 -3.15 2.76
CA LEU A 9 -7.40 -1.70 2.92
C LEU A 9 -6.82 -1.27 4.27
N ASN A 10 -7.29 -1.85 5.38
CA ASN A 10 -6.75 -1.56 6.70
C ASN A 10 -5.25 -1.84 6.77
N ARG A 11 -4.79 -2.96 6.19
CA ARG A 11 -3.37 -3.31 6.20
C ARG A 11 -2.50 -2.30 5.41
N LEU A 12 -3.03 -1.73 4.33
CA LEU A 12 -2.37 -0.71 3.53
C LEU A 12 -2.35 0.64 4.27
N GLN A 13 -3.45 1.02 4.91
CA GLN A 13 -3.58 2.28 5.65
C GLN A 13 -2.83 2.28 6.99
N ASP A 14 -2.74 1.13 7.66
CA ASP A 14 -2.03 0.97 8.94
C ASP A 14 -0.51 0.85 8.75
N ALA A 15 -0.01 0.79 7.51
CA ALA A 15 1.42 0.74 7.24
C ALA A 15 2.04 2.13 7.48
N PRO A 16 3.00 2.26 8.42
CA PRO A 16 3.62 3.57 8.70
C PRO A 16 4.33 4.18 7.50
N VAL A 17 4.93 3.33 6.66
CA VAL A 17 5.48 3.70 5.37
C VAL A 17 5.00 2.69 4.35
N LEU A 18 4.42 3.21 3.27
CA LEU A 18 3.94 2.47 2.13
C LEU A 18 4.78 2.86 0.92
N LEU A 19 5.38 1.87 0.26
CA LEU A 19 6.15 2.10 -0.96
C LEU A 19 5.48 1.39 -2.13
N VAL A 20 5.50 2.00 -3.31
CA VAL A 20 5.20 1.31 -4.58
C VAL A 20 6.50 0.91 -5.24
N GLU A 21 6.57 -0.28 -5.85
CA GLU A 21 7.76 -0.69 -6.59
C GLU A 21 8.06 0.29 -7.75
N PRO A 22 9.34 0.65 -7.98
CA PRO A 22 10.56 0.08 -7.37
C PRO A 22 10.96 0.65 -5.99
N GLY A 23 10.22 1.58 -5.39
CA GLY A 23 10.51 2.08 -4.04
C GLY A 23 10.04 3.50 -3.75
N PHE A 24 9.01 4.00 -4.44
CA PHE A 24 8.51 5.36 -4.26
C PHE A 24 7.55 5.43 -3.08
N VAL A 25 7.66 6.46 -2.25
CA VAL A 25 6.75 6.68 -1.12
C VAL A 25 5.37 7.03 -1.67
N VAL A 26 4.36 6.34 -1.13
CA VAL A 26 2.97 6.50 -1.51
C VAL A 26 2.26 7.38 -0.50
N GLU A 27 1.49 8.34 -1.01
CA GLU A 27 0.54 9.12 -0.23
C GLU A 27 -0.87 8.59 -0.49
N SER A 28 -1.56 8.17 0.58
CA SER A 28 -2.98 7.79 0.49
C SER A 28 -3.82 9.06 0.36
N ARG A 29 -4.60 9.18 -0.72
CA ARG A 29 -5.46 10.35 -0.95
C ARG A 29 -6.87 10.18 -0.45
N ILE A 30 -7.51 9.07 -0.81
CA ILE A 30 -8.91 8.84 -0.46
C ILE A 30 -9.13 7.38 -0.10
N SER A 31 -9.88 7.13 0.97
CA SER A 31 -10.49 5.84 1.27
C SER A 31 -11.98 6.02 1.44
N HIS A 32 -12.75 5.58 0.45
CA HIS A 32 -14.19 5.44 0.60
C HIS A 32 -14.36 4.06 1.25
N GLY A 33 -15.11 3.99 2.35
CA GLY A 33 -15.29 2.73 3.05
C GLY A 33 -15.79 1.61 2.12
N ILE A 34 -15.66 0.37 2.55
CA ILE A 34 -16.04 -0.79 1.73
C ILE A 34 -17.51 -1.13 2.03
N HIS A 35 -18.36 -1.09 1.02
CA HIS A 35 -19.83 -1.12 1.05
C HIS A 35 -20.41 -2.39 0.43
N GLY A 36 -19.61 -3.18 -0.30
CA GLY A 36 -19.96 -4.50 -0.80
C GLY A 36 -20.21 -4.58 -2.31
N ASP A 37 -20.07 -3.47 -3.04
CA ASP A 37 -20.10 -3.47 -4.50
C ASP A 37 -18.67 -3.63 -5.04
N GLU A 38 -18.44 -4.60 -5.95
CA GLU A 38 -17.10 -4.87 -6.48
C GLU A 38 -16.53 -3.74 -7.34
N GLU A 39 -17.39 -2.90 -7.91
CA GLU A 39 -16.99 -1.81 -8.81
C GLU A 39 -16.74 -0.48 -8.07
N ASP A 40 -17.17 -0.38 -6.81
CA ASP A 40 -17.01 0.85 -6.01
C ASP A 40 -15.54 1.18 -5.76
N LEU A 41 -15.17 2.46 -5.93
CA LEU A 41 -13.86 2.98 -5.60
C LEU A 41 -13.61 2.86 -4.09
N ALA A 42 -12.68 2.00 -3.68
CA ALA A 42 -12.34 1.82 -2.28
C ALA A 42 -11.13 2.66 -1.85
N TRP A 43 -10.15 2.81 -2.73
CA TRP A 43 -8.88 3.42 -2.36
C TRP A 43 -8.19 4.13 -3.52
N SER A 44 -7.63 5.31 -3.25
CA SER A 44 -6.87 6.10 -4.21
C SER A 44 -5.54 6.53 -3.60
N VAL A 45 -4.48 6.36 -4.36
CA VAL A 45 -3.11 6.66 -3.94
C VAL A 45 -2.37 7.45 -4.99
N GLU A 46 -1.34 8.16 -4.53
CA GLU A 46 -0.41 8.85 -5.40
C GLU A 46 1.03 8.68 -4.97
N TRP A 47 1.92 8.80 -5.95
CA TRP A 47 3.35 8.87 -5.70
C TRP A 47 4.03 9.71 -6.77
N ARG A 48 5.26 10.13 -6.48
CA ARG A 48 6.13 10.81 -7.42
C ARG A 48 7.33 9.93 -7.73
N ASP A 49 7.70 9.84 -9.00
CA ASP A 49 8.88 9.09 -9.41
C ASP A 49 10.18 9.90 -9.27
N ASN A 50 11.30 9.32 -9.71
CA ASN A 50 12.63 9.92 -9.62
C ASN A 50 12.86 11.11 -10.57
N VAL A 51 12.01 11.29 -11.59
CA VAL A 51 12.08 12.44 -12.51
C VAL A 51 11.06 13.52 -12.17
N GLY A 52 10.22 13.27 -11.16
CA GLY A 52 9.25 14.22 -10.65
C GLY A 52 7.85 14.09 -11.25
N CYS A 53 7.58 13.05 -12.05
CA CYS A 53 6.25 12.81 -12.58
C CYS A 53 5.33 12.31 -11.46
N GLU A 54 4.11 12.82 -11.45
CA GLU A 54 3.06 12.42 -10.52
C GLU A 54 2.23 11.29 -11.13
N TRP A 55 2.00 10.27 -10.31
CA TRP A 55 1.26 9.07 -10.67
C TRP A 55 0.12 8.86 -9.69
N THR A 56 -1.00 8.33 -10.19
CA THR A 56 -2.20 8.03 -9.40
C THR A 56 -2.66 6.62 -9.73
N ALA A 57 -3.09 5.87 -8.72
CA ALA A 57 -3.76 4.59 -8.91
C ALA A 57 -5.04 4.53 -8.07
N ASN A 58 -6.09 4.00 -8.67
CA ASN A 58 -7.42 3.89 -8.07
C ASN A 58 -7.84 2.43 -8.03
N PHE A 59 -8.31 1.95 -6.88
CA PHE A 59 -8.62 0.55 -6.64
C PHE A 59 -10.08 0.39 -6.23
N SER A 60 -10.78 -0.52 -6.91
CA SER A 60 -12.13 -0.91 -6.52
C SER A 60 -12.13 -1.85 -5.31
N GLU A 61 -13.27 -2.04 -4.66
CA GLU A 61 -13.42 -3.05 -3.61
C GLU A 61 -13.08 -4.45 -4.12
N GLY A 62 -13.55 -4.78 -5.33
CA GLY A 62 -13.28 -6.05 -5.99
C GLY A 62 -11.79 -6.25 -6.26
N ALA A 63 -11.07 -5.20 -6.65
CA ALA A 63 -9.63 -5.23 -6.82
C ALA A 63 -8.90 -5.51 -5.50
N LEU A 64 -9.27 -4.81 -4.42
CA LEU A 64 -8.71 -5.05 -3.10
C LEU A 64 -9.06 -6.46 -2.57
N ALA A 65 -10.27 -6.96 -2.84
CA ALA A 65 -10.66 -8.33 -2.50
C ALA A 65 -9.79 -9.37 -3.20
N LYS A 66 -9.42 -9.12 -4.46
CA LYS A 66 -8.60 -10.01 -5.30
C LYS A 66 -7.09 -9.82 -5.11
N ALA A 67 -6.67 -8.87 -4.27
CA ALA A 67 -5.26 -8.58 -4.03
C ALA A 67 -4.49 -9.81 -3.52
N THR A 68 -3.24 -9.93 -3.98
CA THR A 68 -2.30 -10.97 -3.57
C THR A 68 -1.42 -10.44 -2.44
N ILE A 69 -1.25 -11.23 -1.38
CA ILE A 69 -0.37 -10.90 -0.26
C ILE A 69 0.80 -11.88 -0.26
N ALA A 70 2.03 -11.36 -0.23
CA ALA A 70 3.25 -12.15 -0.06
C ALA A 70 4.19 -11.47 0.94
N GLY A 71 4.28 -12.00 2.16
CA GLY A 71 5.09 -11.39 3.22
C GLY A 71 4.62 -9.98 3.58
N SER A 72 5.49 -8.99 3.36
CA SER A 72 5.23 -7.55 3.52
C SER A 72 4.74 -6.86 2.24
N SER A 73 4.41 -7.62 1.19
CA SER A 73 3.90 -7.07 -0.08
C SER A 73 2.40 -7.29 -0.24
N VAL A 74 1.75 -6.32 -0.88
CA VAL A 74 0.38 -6.40 -1.38
C VAL A 74 0.38 -6.00 -2.86
N ALA A 75 -0.09 -6.87 -3.75
CA ALA A 75 -0.26 -6.57 -5.17
C ALA A 75 -1.75 -6.51 -5.50
N ALA A 76 -2.18 -5.42 -6.14
CA ALA A 76 -3.56 -5.21 -6.57
C ALA A 76 -3.59 -4.59 -7.97
N ARG A 77 -4.66 -4.82 -8.72
CA ARG A 77 -4.87 -4.16 -10.02
C ARG A 77 -5.71 -2.91 -9.84
N ASP A 78 -5.33 -1.81 -10.47
CA ASP A 78 -6.13 -0.59 -10.48
C ASP A 78 -7.30 -0.68 -11.49
N PHE A 79 -8.09 0.40 -11.61
CA PHE A 79 -9.17 0.51 -12.59
C PHE A 79 -8.72 0.44 -14.05
N GLU A 80 -7.45 0.77 -14.34
CA GLU A 80 -6.87 0.66 -15.68
C GLU A 80 -6.35 -0.76 -15.96
N GLY A 81 -6.37 -1.63 -14.95
CA GLY A 81 -5.91 -3.01 -15.03
C GLY A 81 -4.42 -3.18 -14.78
N ALA A 82 -3.70 -2.11 -14.45
CA ALA A 82 -2.29 -2.14 -14.13
C ALA A 82 -2.08 -2.76 -12.74
N GLU A 83 -1.10 -3.67 -12.62
CA GLU A 83 -0.73 -4.25 -11.34
C GLU A 83 0.21 -3.33 -10.58
N VAL A 84 -0.20 -2.94 -9.38
CA VAL A 84 0.56 -2.08 -8.48
C VAL A 84 0.98 -2.91 -7.27
N VAL A 85 2.30 -2.94 -7.02
CA VAL A 85 2.90 -3.68 -5.91
C VAL A 85 3.31 -2.73 -4.81
N PHE A 86 2.65 -2.89 -3.66
CA PHE A 86 2.93 -2.14 -2.44
C PHE A 86 3.83 -2.94 -1.50
N ARG A 87 4.86 -2.29 -0.96
CA ARG A 87 5.69 -2.79 0.15
C ARG A 87 5.29 -2.07 1.43
N LEU A 88 4.85 -2.84 2.42
CA LEU A 88 4.49 -2.36 3.74
C LEU A 88 5.73 -2.34 4.62
N TYR A 89 6.23 -1.15 4.95
CA TYR A 89 7.37 -1.02 5.85
C TYR A 89 6.88 -0.63 7.25
N ARG A 90 7.12 -1.52 8.22
CA ARG A 90 6.99 -1.20 9.64
C ARG A 90 8.40 -0.94 10.16
N PRO A 91 8.71 0.28 10.64
CA PRO A 91 9.96 0.52 11.34
C PRO A 91 9.91 -0.22 12.68
N GLU A 92 10.24 -1.51 12.67
CA GLU A 92 10.47 -2.27 13.89
C GLU A 92 11.80 -1.79 14.50
N LYS A 93 11.70 -0.80 15.40
CA LYS A 93 12.64 -0.54 16.49
C LYS A 93 14.13 -0.57 16.08
N GLN A 94 14.52 0.20 15.08
CA GLN A 94 15.93 0.36 14.74
C GLN A 94 16.60 1.39 15.66
N ILE A 95 16.77 1.07 16.95
CA ILE A 95 17.81 1.67 17.78
C ILE A 95 18.41 0.59 18.68
N ASN A 96 19.61 0.13 18.30
CA ASN A 96 20.70 -0.02 19.25
C ASN A 96 21.99 0.42 18.53
N LEU A 97 22.19 1.74 18.52
CA LEU A 97 23.51 2.32 18.35
C LEU A 97 24.31 2.00 19.61
N SER A 98 24.89 0.80 19.66
CA SER A 98 25.95 0.51 20.61
C SER A 98 27.09 -0.15 19.83
N SER A 99 27.91 0.69 19.20
CA SER A 99 29.32 0.39 19.03
C SER A 99 30.06 0.95 20.24
N PRO A 100 30.50 0.14 21.21
CA PRO A 100 31.67 0.51 21.99
C PRO A 100 32.90 0.27 21.11
N ARG A 101 33.63 1.35 20.90
CA ARG A 101 34.95 1.38 20.26
C ARG A 101 35.85 0.26 20.78
N THR A 102 36.53 -0.38 19.84
CA THR A 102 37.78 -1.10 20.03
C THR A 102 38.75 -0.27 20.87
N LYS A 103 39.28 -0.85 21.95
CA LYS A 103 40.69 -0.75 22.34
C LYS A 103 41.08 -2.07 23.00
#